data_AF-A0ABD5LA44-F1
#
_entry.id   AF-A0ABD5LA44-F1
#
_cell.length_a   1.000
_cell.length_b   1.000
_cell.length_c   1.000
_cell.angle_alpha   90.00
_cell.angle_beta   90.00
_cell.angle_gamma   90.00
#
_symmetry.space_group_name_H-M   'P 1'
#
loop_
_entity.id
_entity.type
_entity.pdbx_description
1 polymer ?
#
loop_
_entity_poly.entity_id
_entity_poly.type
_entity_poly.pdbx_seq_one_letter_code
_entity_poly.pdbx_strand_id
1 'polypeptide(L)'
;NYREVPLPFNRSRLYELKASNSAGDGTVPVESLKTIQRQNGQLIKSVLATNVDHQGAYEVKNLDDIHQRPALQFTLRAIAKMVQEVPAC
;
A
#
# COMPACT_ATOMS: atom_id res chain seq x y z
N ASN A 1 -15.38 7.22 -17.59
CA ASN A 1 -14.89 5.87 -17.22
C ASN A 1 -15.99 5.09 -16.53
N TYR A 2 -16.90 4.51 -17.31
CA TYR A 2 -17.98 3.69 -16.79
C TYR A 2 -17.66 2.21 -17.01
N ARG A 3 -17.93 1.37 -16.03
CA ARG A 3 -17.79 -0.08 -16.15
C ARG A 3 -19.15 -0.72 -15.93
N GLU A 4 -19.59 -1.48 -16.93
CA GLU A 4 -20.78 -2.30 -16.83
C GLU A 4 -20.40 -3.62 -16.15
N VAL A 5 -21.07 -3.92 -15.03
CA VAL A 5 -20.86 -5.17 -14.29
C VAL A 5 -22.10 -6.05 -14.52
N PRO A 6 -21.93 -7.24 -15.13
CA PRO A 6 -23.01 -8.20 -15.28
C PRO A 6 -23.50 -8.67 -13.91
N LEU A 7 -24.82 -8.73 -13.74
CA LEU A 7 -25.49 -9.28 -12.58
C LEU A 7 -26.33 -10.50 -12.99
N PRO A 8 -26.70 -11.37 -12.04
CA PRO A 8 -27.61 -12.48 -12.31
C PRO A 8 -28.91 -12.00 -12.98
N PHE A 9 -29.52 -12.90 -13.77
CA PHE A 9 -30.80 -12.67 -14.45
C PHE A 9 -30.79 -11.55 -15.52
N ASN A 10 -29.76 -11.51 -16.38
CA ASN A 10 -29.63 -10.53 -17.49
C ASN A 10 -29.76 -9.07 -17.03
N ARG A 11 -29.25 -8.77 -15.83
CA ARG A 11 -29.19 -7.40 -15.32
C ARG A 11 -27.76 -6.90 -15.47
N SER A 12 -27.61 -5.59 -15.64
CA SER A 12 -26.33 -4.93 -15.51
C SER A 12 -26.47 -3.70 -14.64
N ARG A 13 -25.38 -3.35 -13.95
CA ARG A 13 -25.25 -2.05 -13.28
C ARG A 13 -24.08 -1.31 -13.88
N LEU A 14 -24.33 -0.04 -14.18
CA LEU A 14 -23.31 0.89 -14.63
C LEU A 14 -22.67 1.54 -13.40
N TYR A 15 -21.37 1.34 -13.23
CA TYR A 15 -20.60 2.00 -12.20
C TYR A 15 -19.73 3.09 -12.82
N GLU A 16 -19.74 4.26 -12.23
CA GLU A 16 -18.81 5.34 -12.56
C GLU A 16 -17.57 5.23 -11.68
N LEU A 17 -16.41 5.10 -12.30
CA LEU A 17 -15.14 5.21 -11.58
C LEU A 17 -14.88 6.69 -11.28
N LYS A 18 -14.99 7.05 -10.00
CA LYS A 18 -14.59 8.38 -9.50
C LYS A 18 -13.14 8.34 -9.06
N ALA A 19 -12.34 9.25 -9.59
CA ALA A 19 -11.00 9.50 -9.07
C ALA A 19 -11.10 10.01 -7.62
N SER A 20 -10.15 9.64 -6.76
CA SER A 20 -10.13 10.13 -5.38
C SER A 20 -9.86 11.64 -5.31
N ASN A 21 -9.25 12.22 -6.36
CA ASN A 21 -8.79 13.60 -6.43
C ASN A 21 -7.91 14.02 -5.23
N SER A 22 -7.31 13.04 -4.58
CA SER A 22 -6.44 13.20 -3.42
C SER A 22 -5.04 12.68 -3.74
N ALA A 23 -4.05 13.13 -2.97
CA ALA A 23 -2.70 12.59 -3.08
C ALA A 23 -2.69 11.08 -2.79
N GLY A 24 -1.80 10.36 -3.45
CA GLY A 24 -1.66 8.90 -3.33
C GLY A 24 -0.46 8.42 -4.12
N ASP A 25 -0.32 7.11 -4.26
CA ASP A 25 0.75 6.47 -5.03
C ASP A 25 0.36 6.13 -6.48
N GLY A 26 -0.74 6.71 -6.98
CA GLY A 26 -1.29 6.42 -8.31
C GLY A 26 -2.34 5.29 -8.32
N THR A 27 -2.48 4.53 -7.23
CA THR A 27 -3.57 3.53 -7.06
C THR A 27 -4.29 3.71 -5.72
N VAL A 28 -3.53 3.89 -4.64
CA VAL A 28 -4.02 3.98 -3.27
C VAL A 28 -3.98 5.44 -2.81
N PRO A 29 -5.13 6.01 -2.42
CA PRO A 29 -5.20 7.36 -1.91
C PRO A 29 -4.71 7.44 -0.45
N VAL A 30 -4.16 8.59 -0.05
CA VAL A 30 -3.64 8.83 1.32
C VAL A 30 -4.71 8.64 2.40
N GLU A 31 -5.98 8.83 2.07
CA GLU A 31 -7.13 8.60 2.95
C GLU A 31 -7.22 7.15 3.43
N SER A 32 -6.75 6.19 2.63
CA SER A 32 -6.67 4.77 3.02
C SER A 32 -5.70 4.60 4.19
N LEU A 33 -4.51 5.20 4.11
CA LEU A 33 -3.53 5.19 5.19
C LEU A 33 -4.08 5.87 6.46
N LYS A 34 -4.72 7.04 6.30
CA LYS A 34 -5.37 7.74 7.42
C LYS A 34 -6.46 6.89 8.08
N THR A 35 -7.17 6.08 7.31
CA THR A 35 -8.21 5.18 7.83
C THR A 35 -7.59 4.04 8.63
N ILE A 36 -6.52 3.42 8.11
CA ILE A 36 -5.75 2.40 8.82
C ILE A 36 -5.16 2.95 10.13
N GLN A 37 -4.58 4.16 10.10
CA GLN A 37 -4.05 4.83 11.29
C GLN A 37 -5.15 5.14 12.32
N ARG A 38 -6.33 5.58 11.90
CA ARG A 38 -7.44 5.84 12.83
C ARG A 38 -7.96 4.56 13.47
N GLN A 39 -8.06 3.47 12.71
CA GLN A 39 -8.63 2.21 13.21
C GLN A 39 -7.62 1.40 14.04
N ASN A 40 -6.34 1.45 13.68
CA ASN A 40 -5.31 0.56 14.24
C ASN A 40 -4.09 1.31 14.77
N GLY A 41 -4.14 2.63 14.93
CA GLY A 41 -2.97 3.47 15.22
C GLY A 41 -2.18 3.08 16.46
N GLN A 42 -2.86 2.53 17.48
CA GLN A 42 -2.20 2.04 18.70
C GLN A 42 -1.41 0.73 18.47
N LEU A 43 -1.73 -0.03 17.42
CA LEU A 43 -1.06 -1.27 17.04
C LEU A 43 0.04 -1.05 15.99
N ILE A 44 -0.05 0.04 15.23
CA ILE A 44 0.92 0.39 14.19
C ILE A 44 2.17 0.99 14.84
N LYS A 45 3.26 0.22 14.85
CA LYS A 45 4.54 0.63 15.47
C LYS A 45 5.35 1.62 14.63
N SER A 46 5.14 1.67 13.31
CA SER A 46 5.87 2.57 12.40
C SER A 46 5.18 2.71 11.05
N VAL A 47 5.31 3.87 10.41
CA VAL A 47 4.82 4.15 9.05
C VAL A 47 5.91 4.93 8.30
N LEU A 48 6.09 4.63 7.00
CA LEU A 48 6.90 5.42 6.09
C LEU A 48 6.04 5.89 4.92
N ALA A 49 6.07 7.19 4.64
CA ALA A 49 5.50 7.77 3.43
C ALA A 49 6.63 8.03 2.43
N THR A 50 6.52 7.44 1.24
CA THR A 50 7.51 7.56 0.17
C THR A 50 6.83 8.03 -1.11
N ASN A 51 7.48 8.92 -1.85
CA ASN A 51 6.97 9.37 -3.14
C ASN A 51 7.39 8.40 -4.24
N VAL A 52 6.72 7.25 -4.28
CA VAL A 52 6.91 6.20 -5.30
C VAL A 52 5.57 5.86 -5.92
N ASP A 53 5.56 5.51 -7.20
CA ASP A 53 4.40 4.91 -7.84
C ASP A 53 4.10 3.54 -7.20
N HIS A 54 2.81 3.20 -7.14
CA HIS A 54 2.31 1.95 -6.58
C HIS A 54 2.98 0.72 -7.19
N GLN A 55 3.15 0.67 -8.52
CA GLN A 55 3.72 -0.49 -9.20
C GLN A 55 5.23 -0.61 -8.96
N GLY A 56 5.92 0.52 -8.88
CA GLY A 56 7.37 0.61 -8.67
C GLY A 56 7.82 0.56 -7.22
N ALA A 57 6.90 0.55 -6.24
CA ALA A 57 7.21 0.66 -4.82
C ALA A 57 8.20 -0.41 -4.31
N TYR A 58 8.11 -1.62 -4.85
CA TYR A 58 8.98 -2.76 -4.52
C TYR A 58 9.81 -3.27 -5.71
N GLU A 59 9.85 -2.53 -6.81
CA GLU A 59 10.63 -2.93 -7.98
C GLU A 59 12.13 -2.92 -7.65
N VAL A 60 12.83 -4.00 -8.00
CA VAL A 60 14.28 -4.16 -7.84
C VAL A 60 14.87 -4.59 -9.17
N LYS A 61 15.82 -3.81 -9.69
CA LYS A 61 16.54 -4.17 -10.93
C LYS A 61 17.76 -5.04 -10.66
N ASN A 62 18.42 -4.83 -9.52
CA ASN A 62 19.55 -5.61 -9.00
C ASN A 62 19.66 -5.42 -7.48
N LEU A 63 20.46 -6.24 -6.79
CA LEU A 63 20.58 -6.16 -5.32
C LEU A 63 21.21 -4.84 -4.84
N ASP A 64 22.11 -4.24 -5.62
CA ASP A 64 22.77 -2.98 -5.27
C ASP A 64 21.76 -1.81 -5.21
N ASP A 65 20.68 -1.89 -5.98
CA ASP A 65 19.58 -0.90 -6.03
C ASP A 65 18.76 -0.87 -4.73
N ILE A 66 18.78 -1.92 -3.90
CA ILE A 66 18.00 -1.99 -2.65
C ILE A 66 18.32 -0.79 -1.73
N HIS A 67 19.57 -0.34 -1.72
CA HIS A 67 19.99 0.79 -0.88
C HIS A 67 19.38 2.13 -1.28
N GLN A 68 18.82 2.23 -2.50
CA GLN A 68 18.22 3.44 -3.04
C GLN A 68 16.69 3.39 -3.02
N ARG A 69 16.11 2.32 -2.43
CA ARG A 69 14.67 2.04 -2.45
C ARG A 69 14.10 2.13 -1.03
N PRO A 70 13.54 3.29 -0.62
CA PRO A 70 13.15 3.52 0.78
C PRO A 70 12.07 2.57 1.29
N ALA A 71 11.11 2.17 0.43
CA ALA A 71 10.07 1.22 0.79
C ALA A 71 10.65 -0.17 1.13
N LEU A 72 11.63 -0.65 0.35
CA LEU A 72 12.34 -1.90 0.62
C LEU A 72 13.15 -1.84 1.91
N GLN A 73 13.92 -0.77 2.10
CA GLN A 73 14.71 -0.58 3.32
C GLN A 73 13.83 -0.55 4.56
N PHE A 74 12.69 0.15 4.50
CA PHE A 74 11.74 0.21 5.59
C PHE A 74 11.18 -1.16 5.93
N THR A 75 10.81 -1.95 4.92
CA THR A 75 10.29 -3.31 5.10
C THR A 75 11.34 -4.25 5.66
N LEU A 76 12.57 -4.25 5.13
CA LEU A 76 13.67 -5.06 5.66
C LEU A 76 14.00 -4.70 7.11
N ARG A 77 14.01 -3.39 7.44
CA ARG A 77 14.18 -2.92 8.81
C ARG A 77 13.04 -3.41 9.70
N ALA A 78 11.79 -3.33 9.24
CA ALA A 78 10.64 -3.81 10.00
C ALA A 78 10.75 -5.31 10.29
N ILE A 79 11.17 -6.13 9.32
CA ILE A 79 11.43 -7.55 9.52
C ILE A 79 12.49 -7.77 10.59
N ALA A 80 13.65 -7.11 10.49
CA ALA A 80 14.70 -7.22 11.50
C ALA A 80 14.20 -6.83 12.91
N LYS A 81 13.35 -5.79 13.00
CA LYS A 81 12.72 -5.38 14.26
C LYS A 81 11.70 -6.39 14.78
N MET A 82 10.91 -7.04 13.92
CA MET A 82 9.95 -8.07 14.33
C MET A 82 10.66 -9.34 14.79
N VAL A 83 11.74 -9.75 14.12
CA VAL A 83 12.52 -10.94 14.50
C VAL A 83 13.13 -10.80 15.89
N GLN A 84 13.51 -9.58 16.30
CA GLN A 84 14.02 -9.32 17.65
C GLN A 84 12.99 -9.58 18.77
N GLU A 85 11.69 -9.57 18.44
CA GLU A 85 10.62 -9.83 19.41
C GLU A 85 10.29 -11.34 19.51
N VAL A 86 10.89 -12.18 18.66
CA VAL A 86 10.72 -13.64 18.72
C VAL A 86 11.62 -14.18 19.84
N PRO A 87 11.07 -14.91 20.83
CA PRO A 87 11.89 -15.51 21.89
C PRO A 87 12.95 -16.46 21.32
N ALA A 88 14.17 -16.40 21.85
CA ALA A 88 15.19 -17.39 21.54
C ALA A 88 14.78 -18.75 22.16
N CYS A 89 14.93 -19.82 21.37
CA CYS A 89 14.76 -21.19 21.83
C CYS A 89 15.97 -21.66 22.65
#